data_AF-A0A8B4GUT8-F1
#
_entry.id   AF-A0A8B4GUT8-F1
#
_cell.length_a   1.000
_cell.length_b   1.000
_cell.length_c   1.000
_cell.angle_alpha   90.00
_cell.angle_beta   90.00
_cell.angle_gamma   90.00
#
_symmetry.space_group_name_H-M   'P 1'
#
loop_
_entity.id
_entity.type
_entity.pdbx_description
1 polymer ?
#
loop_
_entity_poly.entity_id
_entity_poly.type
_entity_poly.pdbx_seq_one_letter_code
_entity_poly.pdbx_strand_id
1 'polypeptide(L)'
;MSKPPLFFVAVIALIAVLATQRYFKQRQQEAENDRAPMRSLQVTVSDKRSFPVAKTRAPQREPLVNEPMYYEVVFSPNQGGENITLRLKQWQYNPIEKGAQGTLNMQGTRFVSFTVQP
;
A
#
# COMPACT_ATOMS: atom_id res chain seq x y z
N MET A 1 48.74 3.33 -15.56
CA MET A 1 47.50 2.81 -16.17
C MET A 1 46.86 1.83 -15.21
N SER A 2 45.87 2.29 -14.44
CA SER A 2 45.27 1.51 -13.35
C SER A 2 44.00 0.85 -13.88
N LYS A 3 44.08 -0.41 -14.30
CA LYS A 3 42.87 -1.20 -14.58
C LYS A 3 42.12 -1.32 -13.25
N PRO A 4 40.85 -0.88 -13.16
CA PRO A 4 40.08 -1.08 -11.95
C PRO A 4 40.08 -2.58 -11.62
N PRO A 5 40.36 -2.98 -10.37
CA PRO A 5 40.48 -4.37 -10.01
C PRO A 5 39.19 -5.11 -10.39
N LEU A 6 39.31 -6.28 -11.02
CA LEU A 6 38.18 -7.04 -11.59
C LEU A 6 37.04 -7.26 -10.59
N PHE A 7 37.41 -7.42 -9.32
CA PHE A 7 36.49 -7.55 -8.19
C PHE A 7 35.56 -6.33 -8.05
N PHE A 8 36.06 -5.12 -8.26
CA PHE A 8 35.29 -3.88 -8.15
C PHE A 8 34.19 -3.80 -9.22
N VAL A 9 34.51 -4.24 -10.44
CA VAL A 9 33.54 -4.32 -11.56
C VAL A 9 32.47 -5.38 -11.26
N ALA A 10 32.86 -6.53 -10.72
CA ALA A 10 31.93 -7.59 -10.34
C ALA A 10 30.96 -7.14 -9.23
N VAL A 11 31.45 -6.40 -8.22
CA VAL A 11 30.61 -5.84 -7.15
C VAL A 11 29.64 -4.80 -7.68
N ILE A 12 30.08 -3.89 -8.56
CA ILE A 12 29.19 -2.90 -9.19
C ILE A 12 28.10 -3.60 -10.03
N ALA A 13 28.47 -4.61 -10.81
CA ALA A 13 27.52 -5.38 -11.62
C ALA A 13 26.46 -6.07 -10.73
N LEU A 14 26.87 -6.66 -9.60
CA LEU A 14 25.95 -7.31 -8.66
C LEU A 14 24.95 -6.31 -8.05
N ILE A 15 25.43 -5.14 -7.60
CA ILE A 15 24.56 -4.09 -7.04
C ILE A 15 23.55 -3.60 -8.09
N ALA A 16 23.98 -3.42 -9.35
CA ALA A 16 23.10 -3.02 -10.44
C ALA A 16 21.98 -4.04 -10.73
N VAL A 17 22.30 -5.34 -10.70
CA VAL A 17 21.31 -6.42 -10.86
C VAL A 17 20.30 -6.43 -9.71
N LEU A 18 20.78 -6.32 -8.46
CA LEU A 18 19.89 -6.30 -7.29
C LEU A 18 18.98 -5.07 -7.26
N ALA A 19 19.51 -3.89 -7.63
CA ALA A 19 18.73 -2.65 -7.67
C ALA A 19 17.62 -2.69 -8.74
N THR A 20 17.91 -3.25 -9.92
CA THR A 20 16.93 -3.34 -11.02
C THR A 20 15.78 -4.29 -10.71
N GLN A 21 16.03 -5.43 -10.05
CA GLN A 21 14.98 -6.40 -9.70
C GLN A 21 13.84 -5.80 -8.85
N ARG A 22 14.14 -4.90 -7.91
CA ARG A 22 13.12 -4.26 -7.06
C ARG A 22 12.22 -3.31 -7.85
N TYR A 23 12.80 -2.59 -8.82
CA TYR A 23 12.07 -1.66 -9.68
C TYR A 23 11.11 -2.38 -10.64
N PHE A 24 11.55 -3.50 -11.24
CA PHE A 24 10.71 -4.27 -12.16
C PHE A 24 9.47 -4.83 -11.48
N LYS A 25 9.56 -5.31 -10.23
CA LYS A 25 8.40 -5.82 -9.50
C LYS A 25 7.32 -4.76 -9.26
N GLN A 26 7.72 -3.54 -8.91
CA GLN A 26 6.76 -2.45 -8.71
C GLN A 26 6.06 -2.06 -10.01
N ARG A 27 6.83 -1.93 -11.11
CA ARG A 27 6.28 -1.67 -12.45
C ARG A 27 5.33 -2.75 -12.93
N GLN A 28 5.65 -4.01 -12.67
CA GLN A 28 4.78 -5.14 -13.03
C GLN A 28 3.44 -5.07 -12.29
N GLN A 29 3.44 -4.83 -10.97
CA GLN A 29 2.20 -4.68 -10.19
C GLN A 29 1.36 -3.49 -10.66
N GLU A 30 1.99 -2.37 -11.00
CA GLU A 30 1.29 -1.21 -11.56
C GLU A 30 0.65 -1.55 -12.91
N ALA A 31 1.39 -2.21 -13.80
CA ALA A 31 0.87 -2.64 -15.11
C ALA A 31 -0.25 -3.69 -15.00
N GLU A 32 -0.17 -4.60 -14.03
CA GLU A 32 -1.24 -5.57 -13.74
C GLU A 32 -2.49 -4.87 -13.22
N ASN A 33 -2.33 -3.92 -12.29
CA ASN A 33 -3.46 -3.13 -11.79
C ASN A 33 -4.10 -2.30 -12.90
N ASP A 34 -3.31 -1.68 -13.78
CA ASP A 34 -3.84 -0.87 -14.87
C ASP A 34 -4.57 -1.72 -15.93
N ARG A 35 -4.20 -2.99 -16.10
CA ARG A 35 -4.90 -3.97 -16.95
C ARG A 35 -6.11 -4.60 -16.29
N ALA A 36 -6.23 -4.53 -14.97
CA ALA A 36 -7.31 -5.15 -14.24
C ALA A 36 -8.64 -4.40 -14.46
N PRO A 37 -9.76 -5.12 -14.62
CA PRO A 37 -11.07 -4.49 -14.69
C PRO A 37 -11.42 -3.83 -13.36
N MET A 38 -12.14 -2.71 -13.42
CA MET A 38 -12.67 -2.05 -12.23
C MET A 38 -13.75 -2.92 -11.60
N ARG A 39 -13.66 -3.12 -10.28
CA ARG A 39 -14.58 -3.93 -9.48
C ARG A 39 -15.23 -3.07 -8.41
N SER A 40 -16.53 -3.25 -8.25
CA SER A 40 -17.33 -2.58 -7.22
C SER A 40 -17.88 -3.65 -6.27
N LEU A 41 -17.60 -3.50 -4.98
CA LEU A 41 -17.98 -4.45 -3.94
C LEU A 41 -18.77 -3.73 -2.85
N GLN A 42 -19.88 -4.32 -2.40
CA GLN A 42 -20.56 -3.86 -1.19
C GLN A 42 -19.78 -4.37 0.02
N VAL A 43 -19.32 -3.43 0.86
CA VAL A 43 -18.44 -3.72 1.98
C VAL A 43 -18.85 -2.93 3.22
N THR A 44 -18.42 -3.43 4.37
CA THR A 44 -18.46 -2.72 5.65
C THR A 44 -17.04 -2.41 6.09
N VAL A 45 -16.78 -1.20 6.58
CA VAL A 45 -15.48 -0.82 7.13
C VAL A 45 -15.32 -1.48 8.51
N SER A 46 -14.62 -2.60 8.58
CA SER A 46 -14.46 -3.35 9.83
C SER A 46 -13.37 -2.78 10.73
N ASP A 47 -12.30 -2.24 10.15
CA ASP A 47 -11.26 -1.58 10.92
C ASP A 47 -10.65 -0.38 10.19
N LYS A 48 -10.18 0.58 10.98
CA LYS A 48 -9.57 1.82 10.50
C LYS A 48 -8.43 2.19 11.45
N ARG A 49 -7.19 2.21 10.95
CA ARG A 49 -6.01 2.47 11.77
C ARG A 49 -4.97 3.31 11.06
N SER A 50 -4.27 4.14 11.83
CA SER A 50 -3.11 4.88 11.39
C SER A 50 -1.92 4.58 12.30
N PHE A 51 -0.74 4.35 11.72
CA PHE A 51 0.47 4.03 12.47
C PHE A 51 1.71 4.62 11.81
N PRO A 52 2.76 4.96 12.58
CA PRO A 52 3.97 5.56 12.03
C PRO A 52 4.70 4.60 11.07
N VAL A 53 5.29 5.17 10.01
CA VAL A 53 6.07 4.41 9.02
C VAL A 53 7.31 3.79 9.64
N ALA A 54 7.97 4.52 10.55
CA ALA A 54 9.14 4.06 11.24
C ALA A 54 8.74 3.13 12.40
N LYS A 55 9.23 1.88 12.37
CA LYS A 55 9.14 0.97 13.51
C LYS A 55 10.09 1.44 14.61
N THR A 56 9.59 2.21 15.55
CA THR A 56 10.38 2.65 16.71
C THR A 56 10.39 1.54 17.77
N ARG A 57 11.52 1.35 18.46
CA ARG A 57 11.67 0.32 19.51
C ARG A 57 10.72 0.49 20.71
N ALA A 58 10.11 1.67 20.86
CA ALA A 58 9.09 1.98 21.86
C ALA A 58 7.72 2.05 21.18
N PRO A 59 6.87 1.01 21.30
CA PRO A 59 5.54 0.97 20.67
C PRO A 59 4.54 1.97 21.27
N GLN A 60 4.80 2.46 22.49
CA GLN A 60 3.89 3.30 23.27
C GLN A 60 4.29 4.79 23.28
N ARG A 61 5.03 5.27 22.26
CA ARG A 61 5.30 6.70 22.15
C ARG A 61 4.15 7.40 21.44
N GLU A 62 3.88 8.64 21.81
CA GLU A 62 3.07 9.53 20.97
C GLU A 62 3.82 9.81 19.65
N PRO A 63 3.12 9.77 18.50
CA PRO A 63 3.72 10.13 17.21
C PRO A 63 4.28 11.55 17.28
N LEU A 64 5.46 11.77 16.71
CA LEU A 64 6.00 13.13 16.61
C LEU A 64 5.11 13.96 15.67
N VAL A 65 5.06 15.28 15.92
CA VAL A 65 4.44 16.22 14.98
C VAL A 65 5.11 16.08 13.61
N ASN A 66 4.31 15.83 12.57
CA ASN A 66 4.76 15.56 11.18
C ASN A 66 5.51 14.24 10.95
N GLU A 67 5.38 13.25 11.83
CA GLU A 67 5.89 11.91 11.53
C GLU A 67 5.12 11.28 10.34
N PRO A 68 5.80 10.67 9.35
CA PRO A 68 5.11 10.01 8.26
C PRO A 68 4.28 8.82 8.78
N MET A 69 3.00 8.79 8.41
CA MET A 69 2.02 7.80 8.85
C MET A 69 1.57 6.92 7.69
N TYR A 70 1.36 5.63 7.95
CA TYR A 70 0.53 4.76 7.13
C TYR A 70 -0.92 4.85 7.58
N TYR A 71 -1.83 4.88 6.61
CA TYR A 71 -3.27 4.87 6.81
C TYR A 71 -3.83 3.60 6.20
N GLU A 72 -4.46 2.77 7.03
CA GLU A 72 -4.96 1.47 6.62
C GLU A 72 -6.43 1.32 6.98
N VAL A 73 -7.19 0.79 6.03
CA VAL A 73 -8.61 0.50 6.19
C VAL A 73 -8.84 -0.95 5.81
N VAL A 74 -9.59 -1.65 6.67
CA VAL A 74 -10.03 -3.02 6.45
C VAL A 74 -11.49 -2.99 6.03
N PHE A 75 -11.77 -3.52 4.84
CA PHE A 75 -13.10 -3.63 4.28
C PHE A 75 -13.53 -5.08 4.28
N SER A 76 -14.66 -5.36 4.93
CA SER A 76 -15.26 -6.69 4.98
C SER A 76 -16.36 -6.78 3.94
N PRO A 77 -16.26 -7.67 2.92
CA PRO A 77 -17.30 -7.84 1.92
C PRO A 77 -18.63 -8.31 2.52
N ASN A 78 -19.72 -7.62 2.20
CA ASN A 78 -21.05 -7.95 2.73
C ASN A 78 -21.60 -9.25 2.13
N GLN A 79 -21.18 -9.59 0.90
CA GLN A 79 -21.56 -10.84 0.21
C GLN A 79 -20.70 -12.05 0.65
N GLY A 80 -19.88 -11.88 1.69
CA GLY A 80 -18.90 -12.88 2.12
C GLY A 80 -17.60 -12.81 1.31
N GLY A 81 -16.52 -13.34 1.90
CA GLY A 81 -15.18 -13.31 1.33
C GLY A 81 -14.13 -12.94 2.37
N GLU A 82 -12.87 -12.85 1.93
CA GLU A 82 -11.76 -12.40 2.77
C GLU A 82 -11.81 -10.88 2.99
N ASN A 83 -11.36 -10.43 4.16
CA ASN A 83 -11.21 -9.01 4.45
C ASN A 83 -10.17 -8.37 3.53
N ILE A 84 -10.55 -7.26 2.91
CA ILE A 84 -9.71 -6.51 1.99
C ILE A 84 -9.02 -5.40 2.79
N THR A 85 -7.70 -5.53 2.96
CA THR A 85 -6.88 -4.52 3.66
C THR A 85 -6.21 -3.61 2.66
N LEU A 86 -6.46 -2.30 2.73
CA LEU A 86 -5.93 -1.31 1.80
C LEU A 86 -5.18 -0.19 2.52
N ARG A 87 -4.02 0.15 1.97
CA ARG A 87 -3.27 1.35 2.38
C ARG A 87 -3.70 2.54 1.54
N LEU A 88 -4.15 3.58 2.21
CA LEU A 88 -4.72 4.77 1.60
C LEU A 88 -3.83 5.98 1.80
N LYS A 89 -4.05 7.00 0.97
CA LYS A 89 -3.53 8.35 1.25
C LYS A 89 -4.37 8.99 2.35
N GLN A 90 -3.78 9.89 3.13
CA GLN A 90 -4.45 10.56 4.24
C GLN A 90 -5.80 11.18 3.85
N TRP A 91 -5.86 11.88 2.71
CA TRP A 91 -7.08 12.51 2.23
C TRP A 91 -8.19 11.51 1.82
N GLN A 92 -7.83 10.28 1.44
CA GLN A 92 -8.80 9.20 1.16
C GLN A 92 -9.26 8.53 2.46
N TYR A 93 -8.37 8.43 3.45
CA TYR A 93 -8.62 7.80 4.73
C TYR A 93 -9.52 8.65 5.65
N ASN A 94 -9.29 9.95 5.70
CA ASN A 94 -9.99 10.86 6.61
C ASN A 94 -11.52 10.76 6.52
N PRO A 95 -12.16 10.81 5.34
CA PRO A 95 -13.63 10.78 5.22
C PRO A 95 -14.27 9.41 5.48
N ILE A 96 -13.48 8.32 5.58
CA ILE A 96 -14.02 6.98 5.77
C ILE A 96 -14.27 6.74 7.26
N GLU A 97 -15.46 6.32 7.66
CA GLU A 97 -15.75 6.00 9.05
C GLU A 97 -15.70 4.50 9.32
N LYS A 98 -15.28 4.12 10.54
CA LYS A 98 -15.32 2.72 10.97
C LYS A 98 -16.78 2.32 11.18
N GLY A 99 -17.17 1.16 10.66
CA GLY A 99 -18.55 0.67 10.66
C GLY A 99 -19.39 1.17 9.48
N ALA A 100 -18.89 2.12 8.68
CA ALA A 100 -19.62 2.60 7.50
C ALA A 100 -19.80 1.46 6.49
N GLN A 101 -21.01 1.36 5.94
CA GLN A 101 -21.32 0.45 4.84
C GLN A 101 -21.36 1.23 3.54
N GLY A 102 -20.90 0.62 2.46
CA GLY A 102 -20.84 1.31 1.20
C GLY A 102 -20.25 0.49 0.08
N THR A 103 -20.12 1.15 -1.06
CA THR A 103 -19.53 0.55 -2.25
C THR A 103 -18.06 0.91 -2.32
N LEU A 104 -17.21 -0.11 -2.24
CA LEU A 104 -15.77 -0.04 -2.47
C LEU A 104 -15.48 -0.29 -3.95
N ASN A 105 -14.87 0.70 -4.60
CA ASN A 105 -14.38 0.60 -5.96
C ASN A 105 -12.87 0.38 -5.97
N MET A 106 -12.45 -0.66 -6.68
CA MET A 106 -11.05 -1.08 -6.79
C MET A 106 -10.67 -1.40 -8.21
N GLN A 107 -9.39 -1.26 -8.51
CA GLN A 107 -8.80 -1.68 -9.77
C GLN A 107 -7.60 -2.59 -9.48
N GLY A 108 -7.78 -3.89 -9.68
CA GLY A 108 -6.83 -4.90 -9.20
C GLY A 108 -6.69 -4.84 -7.68
N THR A 109 -5.51 -4.46 -7.19
CA THR A 109 -5.20 -4.26 -5.76
C THR A 109 -5.26 -2.79 -5.32
N ARG A 110 -5.54 -1.87 -6.24
CA ARG A 110 -5.54 -0.42 -6.00
C ARG A 110 -6.91 0.05 -5.52
N PHE A 111 -6.92 0.84 -4.46
CA PHE A 111 -8.09 1.61 -4.04
C PHE A 111 -8.41 2.70 -5.06
N VAL A 112 -9.66 2.78 -5.51
CA VAL A 112 -10.15 3.86 -6.38
C VAL A 112 -11.01 4.82 -5.57
N SER A 113 -12.09 4.33 -4.97
CA SER A 113 -12.99 5.14 -4.14
C SER A 113 -13.82 4.27 -3.20
N PHE A 114 -14.34 4.90 -2.15
CA PHE A 114 -15.37 4.32 -1.28
C PHE A 114 -16.51 5.31 -1.17
N THR A 115 -17.73 4.85 -1.45
CA THR A 115 -18.94 5.67 -1.37
C THR A 115 -19.83 5.08 -0.29
N VAL A 116 -20.08 5.85 0.76
CA VAL A 116 -20.98 5.45 1.86
C VAL A 116 -22.38 5.31 1.29
N GLN A 117 -23.06 4.22 1.64
CA GLN A 117 -24.45 4.02 1.30
C GLN A 117 -25.31 4.89 2.23
N PRO A 118 -26.25 5.69 1.69
CA PRO A 118 -27.11 6.56 2.50
C PRO A 118 -28.05 5.79 3.43
#